data_AF-A0A7C9RF68-F1
#
_entry.id   AF-A0A7C9RF68-F1
#
_cell.length_a   1.000
_cell.length_b   1.000
_cell.length_c   1.000
_cell.angle_alpha   90.00
_cell.angle_beta   90.00
_cell.angle_gamma   90.00
#
_symmetry.space_group_name_H-M   'P 1'
#
loop_
_entity.id
_entity.type
_entity.pdbx_description
1 polymer ?
#
loop_
_entity_poly.entity_id
_entity_poly.type
_entity_poly.pdbx_seq_one_letter_code
_entity_poly.pdbx_strand_id
1 'polypeptide(L)'
;DLNLSKSIYNHVDAVARKLGADPEDQVPFEKYAKAAESLLKPSSAARAVASGAPFIERVDLLVKLISHQLGMPNADIDRTVEVVDMKLGEKIVPGGSAG
;
A
#
# COMPACT_ATOMS: atom_id res chain seq x y z
N ASP A 1 -8.66 11.44 -2.39
CA ASP A 1 -8.05 12.77 -2.65
C ASP A 1 -7.03 12.60 -3.77
N LEU A 2 -7.19 13.28 -4.90
CA LEU A 2 -6.33 13.10 -6.08
C LEU A 2 -4.90 13.64 -5.86
N ASN A 3 -4.76 14.76 -5.13
CA ASN A 3 -3.46 15.37 -4.88
C ASN A 3 -2.63 14.51 -3.93
N LEU A 4 -3.28 13.97 -2.88
CA LEU A 4 -2.65 13.01 -1.99
C LEU A 4 -2.22 11.74 -2.75
N SER A 5 -3.11 11.17 -3.58
CA SER A 5 -2.77 10.01 -4.40
C SER A 5 -1.58 10.27 -5.32
N LYS A 6 -1.51 11.46 -5.94
CA LYS A 6 -0.39 11.85 -6.80
C LYS A 6 0.92 11.99 -6.01
N SER A 7 0.85 12.56 -4.81
CA SER A 7 2.02 12.68 -3.92
C SER A 7 2.57 11.30 -3.52
N ILE A 8 1.70 10.38 -3.10
CA ILE A 8 2.08 9.00 -2.76
C ILE A 8 2.68 8.29 -3.98
N TYR A 9 2.03 8.39 -5.14
CA TYR A 9 2.52 7.80 -6.38
C TYR A 9 3.94 8.26 -6.72
N ASN A 10 4.14 9.58 -6.75
CA ASN A 10 5.44 10.17 -7.06
C ASN A 10 6.53 9.76 -6.06
N HIS A 11 6.15 9.57 -4.80
CA HIS A 11 7.09 9.09 -3.78
C HIS A 11 7.51 7.65 -4.04
N VAL A 12 6.58 6.73 -4.31
CA VAL A 12 6.90 5.32 -4.64
C VAL A 12 7.73 5.24 -5.92
N ASP A 13 7.41 6.08 -6.90
CA ASP A 13 8.15 6.22 -8.15
C ASP A 13 9.59 6.72 -7.93
N ALA A 14 9.80 7.65 -7.00
CA ALA A 14 11.14 8.09 -6.59
C ALA A 14 11.91 6.98 -5.86
N VAL A 15 11.24 6.17 -5.02
CA VAL A 15 11.85 5.00 -4.37
C VAL A 15 12.31 3.99 -5.40
N ALA A 16 11.49 3.67 -6.40
CA ALA A 16 11.86 2.74 -7.49
C ALA A 16 13.08 3.24 -8.28
N ARG A 17 13.13 4.54 -8.62
CA ARG A 17 14.33 5.14 -9.27
C ARG A 17 15.56 5.06 -8.40
N LYS A 18 15.42 5.28 -7.09
CA LYS A 18 16.55 5.16 -6.15
C LYS A 18 17.12 3.74 -6.11
N LEU A 19 16.31 2.73 -6.41
CA LEU A 19 16.71 1.32 -6.57
C LEU A 19 17.25 0.99 -7.98
N GLY A 20 17.28 1.94 -8.91
CA GLY A 20 17.84 1.77 -10.25
C GLY A 20 16.80 1.57 -11.36
N ALA A 21 15.51 1.82 -11.12
CA ALA A 21 14.52 1.83 -12.20
C ALA A 21 14.81 2.97 -13.20
N ASP A 22 14.68 2.67 -14.49
CA ASP A 22 14.77 3.67 -15.54
C ASP A 22 13.52 4.57 -15.53
N PRO A 23 13.64 5.91 -15.56
CA PRO A 23 12.50 6.80 -15.70
C PRO A 23 11.61 6.50 -16.92
N GLU A 24 12.16 5.93 -18.00
CA GLU A 24 11.41 5.59 -19.21
C GLU A 24 10.50 4.37 -19.01
N ASP A 25 10.82 3.48 -18.06
CA ASP A 25 9.97 2.34 -17.67
C ASP A 25 8.79 2.78 -16.79
N GLN A 26 8.84 3.99 -16.24
CA GLN A 26 7.85 4.49 -15.30
C GLN A 26 6.63 5.06 -16.02
N VAL A 27 5.45 4.59 -15.61
CA VAL A 27 4.19 5.03 -16.18
C VAL A 27 3.79 6.36 -15.53
N PRO A 28 3.34 7.39 -16.29
CA PRO A 28 2.85 8.63 -15.70
C PRO A 28 1.63 8.42 -14.78
N PHE A 29 1.56 9.18 -13.69
CA PHE A 29 0.45 9.12 -12.72
C PHE A 29 -0.93 9.24 -13.39
N GLU A 30 -1.07 10.11 -14.38
CA GLU A 30 -2.33 10.36 -15.07
C GLU A 30 -2.89 9.10 -15.74
N LYS A 31 -2.03 8.20 -16.22
CA LYS A 31 -2.47 6.90 -16.75
C LYS A 31 -3.04 6.01 -15.66
N TYR A 32 -2.43 5.99 -14.47
CA TYR A 32 -2.95 5.26 -13.30
C TYR A 32 -4.24 5.87 -12.75
N ALA A 33 -4.30 7.20 -12.62
CA ALA A 33 -5.49 7.91 -12.17
C ALA A 33 -6.67 7.62 -13.11
N LYS A 34 -6.44 7.65 -14.43
CA LYS A 34 -7.47 7.32 -15.42
C LYS A 34 -7.91 5.87 -15.34
N ALA A 35 -6.97 4.93 -15.20
CA ALA A 35 -7.30 3.51 -15.05
C ALA A 35 -8.12 3.22 -13.78
N ALA A 36 -7.87 3.96 -12.69
CA ALA A 36 -8.58 3.81 -11.44
C ALA A 36 -10.09 4.16 -11.54
N GLU A 37 -10.48 5.04 -12.45
CA GLU A 37 -11.90 5.36 -12.70
C GLU A 37 -12.71 4.15 -13.18
N SER A 38 -12.05 3.17 -13.81
CA SER A 38 -12.69 1.95 -14.33
C SER A 38 -12.72 0.80 -13.32
N LEU A 39 -12.18 0.98 -12.10
CA LEU A 39 -12.15 -0.08 -11.09
C LEU A 39 -13.50 -0.22 -10.39
N LEU A 40 -14.26 -1.25 -10.76
CA LEU A 40 -15.57 -1.54 -10.18
C LEU A 40 -15.53 -2.37 -8.90
N LYS A 41 -14.42 -3.08 -8.66
CA LYS A 41 -14.26 -3.97 -7.51
C LYS A 41 -13.18 -3.43 -6.57
N PRO A 42 -13.35 -3.57 -5.24
CA PRO A 42 -12.26 -3.31 -4.30
C PRO A 42 -11.02 -4.13 -4.66
N SER A 43 -9.82 -3.71 -4.29
CA SER A 43 -8.58 -4.44 -4.58
C SER A 43 -8.60 -5.87 -3.99
N SER A 44 -7.78 -6.77 -4.53
CA SER A 44 -7.62 -8.14 -3.99
C SER A 44 -7.31 -8.14 -2.49
N ALA A 45 -6.35 -7.30 -2.07
CA ALA A 45 -5.98 -7.10 -0.67
C ALA A 45 -7.17 -6.65 0.17
N ALA A 46 -7.91 -5.62 -0.25
CA ALA A 46 -9.07 -5.13 0.49
C ALA A 46 -10.16 -6.20 0.63
N ARG A 47 -10.42 -6.97 -0.43
CA ARG A 47 -11.38 -8.09 -0.38
C ARG A 47 -10.91 -9.19 0.57
N ALA A 48 -9.63 -9.57 0.53
CA ALA A 48 -9.07 -10.60 1.40
C ALA A 48 -9.12 -10.19 2.87
N VAL A 49 -8.77 -8.93 3.19
CA VAL A 49 -8.95 -8.38 4.53
C VAL A 49 -10.41 -8.45 4.93
N ALA A 50 -11.33 -7.98 4.09
CA ALA A 50 -12.77 -8.01 4.37
C ALA A 50 -13.30 -9.44 4.60
N SER A 51 -12.83 -10.43 3.85
CA SER A 51 -13.20 -11.85 4.00
C SER A 51 -12.54 -12.55 5.18
N GLY A 52 -11.63 -11.88 5.91
CA GLY A 52 -10.98 -12.44 7.09
C GLY A 52 -9.80 -13.34 6.79
N ALA A 53 -9.11 -13.10 5.68
CA ALA A 53 -7.84 -13.75 5.43
C ALA A 53 -6.86 -13.41 6.58
N PRO A 54 -6.23 -14.42 7.21
CA PRO A 54 -5.26 -14.19 8.28
C PRO A 54 -3.97 -13.57 7.76
N PHE A 55 -3.69 -13.76 6.47
CA PHE A 55 -2.53 -13.23 5.76
C PHE A 55 -2.95 -12.73 4.38
N ILE A 56 -2.30 -11.65 3.95
CA ILE A 56 -2.42 -11.10 2.60
C ILE A 56 -1.03 -10.76 2.08
N GLU A 57 -0.88 -10.56 0.77
CA GLU A 57 0.32 -9.95 0.22
C GLU A 57 0.41 -8.46 0.64
N ARG A 58 1.56 -8.05 1.18
CA ARG A 58 1.78 -6.72 1.78
C ARG A 58 2.77 -5.87 1.00
N VAL A 59 2.40 -5.52 -0.23
CA VAL A 59 3.19 -4.62 -1.10
C VAL A 59 3.34 -3.23 -0.46
N ASP A 60 2.32 -2.75 0.25
CA ASP A 60 2.34 -1.52 1.04
C ASP A 60 3.45 -1.53 2.10
N LEU A 61 3.56 -2.62 2.86
CA LEU A 61 4.60 -2.79 3.89
C LEU A 61 5.99 -2.89 3.27
N LEU A 62 6.14 -3.62 2.15
CA LEU A 62 7.41 -3.72 1.43
C LEU A 62 7.91 -2.33 1.01
N VAL A 63 7.04 -1.53 0.40
CA VAL A 63 7.36 -0.15 -0.02
C VAL A 63 7.78 0.71 1.18
N LYS A 64 7.05 0.63 2.30
CA LYS A 64 7.42 1.33 3.54
C LYS A 64 8.82 0.93 4.03
N LEU A 65 9.09 -0.36 4.15
CA LEU A 65 10.36 -0.84 4.70
C LEU A 65 11.54 -0.42 3.82
N ILE A 66 11.40 -0.52 2.50
CA ILE A 66 12.41 -0.07 1.54
C ILE A 66 12.60 1.45 1.65
N SER A 67 11.52 2.23 1.67
CA SER A 67 11.62 3.69 1.71
C SER A 67 12.32 4.18 2.99
N HIS A 68 12.03 3.54 4.13
CA HIS A 68 12.73 3.79 5.39
C HIS A 68 14.21 3.41 5.32
N GLN A 69 14.57 2.26 4.74
CA GLN A 69 15.97 1.84 4.56
C GLN A 69 16.76 2.81 3.66
N LEU A 70 16.10 3.44 2.69
CA LEU A 70 16.70 4.44 1.81
C LEU A 70 16.71 5.86 2.41
N GLY A 71 16.22 6.05 3.64
CA GLY A 71 16.11 7.38 4.27
C GLY A 71 15.05 8.28 3.65
N MET A 72 14.04 7.69 3.00
CA MET A 72 12.94 8.36 2.30
C MET A 72 11.58 7.97 2.92
N PRO A 73 11.32 8.22 4.22
CA PRO A 73 10.03 7.88 4.82
C PRO A 73 8.89 8.72 4.23
N ASN A 74 7.66 8.22 4.31
CA ASN A 74 6.45 8.93 3.91
C ASN A 74 5.30 8.63 4.88
N ALA A 75 4.81 9.67 5.55
CA ALA A 75 3.81 9.55 6.61
C ALA A 75 2.46 8.97 6.13
N ASP A 76 2.07 9.21 4.88
CA ASP A 76 0.81 8.69 4.34
C ASP A 76 0.90 7.21 3.97
N ILE A 77 2.07 6.76 3.51
CA ILE A 77 2.36 5.32 3.34
C ILE A 77 2.41 4.64 4.71
N ASP A 78 3.08 5.26 5.69
CA ASP A 78 3.16 4.73 7.06
C ASP A 78 1.76 4.55 7.67
N ARG A 79 0.90 5.55 7.53
CA ARG A 79 -0.50 5.49 7.96
C ARG A 79 -1.30 4.43 7.21
N THR A 80 -1.07 4.27 5.90
CA THR A 80 -1.74 3.22 5.12
C THR A 80 -1.38 1.84 5.64
N VAL A 81 -0.10 1.60 5.92
CA VAL A 81 0.39 0.34 6.51
C VAL A 81 -0.23 0.10 7.88
N GLU A 82 -0.27 1.12 8.74
CA GLU A 82 -0.87 1.02 10.09
C GLU A 82 -2.37 0.63 10.02
N VAL A 83 -3.13 1.21 9.10
CA VAL A 83 -4.54 0.86 8.90
C VAL A 83 -4.70 -0.60 8.47
N VAL A 84 -3.83 -1.09 7.59
CA VAL A 84 -3.87 -2.50 7.15
C VAL A 84 -3.46 -3.44 8.29
N ASP A 85 -2.42 -3.09 9.05
CA ASP A 85 -1.97 -3.85 10.22
C ASP A 85 -3.09 -3.98 11.26
N MET A 86 -3.76 -2.87 11.58
CA MET A 86 -4.89 -2.84 12.51
C MET A 86 -6.01 -3.77 12.04
N LYS A 87 -6.41 -3.68 10.76
CA LYS A 87 -7.48 -4.53 10.21
C LYS A 87 -7.15 -6.01 10.15
N LEU A 88 -5.87 -6.36 9.99
CA LEU A 88 -5.42 -7.76 10.06
C LEU A 88 -5.38 -8.22 11.53
N GLY A 89 -4.89 -7.38 12.44
CA GLY A 89 -4.80 -7.65 13.88
C GLY A 89 -6.16 -7.80 14.56
N GLU A 90 -7.15 -6.98 14.20
CA GLU A 90 -8.55 -7.12 14.64
C GLU A 90 -9.13 -8.52 14.36
N LYS A 91 -8.62 -9.20 13.32
CA LYS A 91 -9.12 -10.52 12.89
C LYS A 91 -8.31 -11.70 13.44
N ILE A 92 -7.15 -11.46 14.04
CA ILE A 92 -6.33 -12.48 14.71
C ILE A 92 -6.78 -12.68 16.17
N VAL A 93 -7.98 -12.20 16.55
CA VAL A 93 -8.62 -12.56 17.83
C VAL A 93 -9.74 -13.61 17.63
N PRO A 94 -9.46 -14.87 17.22
CA PRO A 94 -10.38 -15.97 17.44
C PRO A 94 -10.15 -16.53 18.85
N GLY A 95 -11.04 -16.20 19.79
CA GLY A 95 -11.27 -17.03 20.99
C GLY A 95 -10.06 -17.28 21.90
N GLY A 96 -9.47 -16.21 22.45
CA GLY A 96 -8.72 -16.32 23.69
C GLY A 96 -9.68 -16.58 24.84
N SER A 97 -10.08 -17.84 25.04
CA SER A 97 -10.72 -18.25 26.29
C SER A 97 -9.77 -17.95 27.43
N ALA A 98 -10.16 -17.00 28.28
CA ALA A 98 -9.70 -16.97 29.65
C ALA A 98 -10.02 -18.34 30.28
N GLY A 99 -8.98 -19.01 30.77
CA GLY A 99 -9.01 -20.27 31.51
C GLY A 99 -7.67 -20.47 32.18
#